data_AF-A0A2G8KQD7-F1
#
_entry.id   AF-A0A2G8KQD7-F1
#
_cell.length_a   1.000
_cell.length_b   1.000
_cell.length_c   1.000
_cell.angle_alpha   90.00
_cell.angle_beta   90.00
_cell.angle_gamma   90.00
#
_symmetry.space_group_name_H-M   'P 1'
#
loop_
_entity.id
_entity.type
_entity.pdbx_description
1 polymer ?
#
loop_
_entity_poly.entity_id
_entity_poly.type
_entity_poly.pdbx_seq_one_letter_code
_entity_poly.pdbx_strand_id
1 'polypeptide(L)'
;MHIMDNMSQEVMKVCKEFKFCAGRCCACCAGCCNGKTCGFNVAVEAPPGCPIGYVIQRPSLCGDHLSILDENHETLLKIRGPGCSCGSTYSDIEFNVLSSDETEEIGKITKQWAGYVQEVFTKADNFSIQFPMDLEVKTKAILIGAVLLIDFMFFEEQQTIHQQRTNQRR
;
A
#
# COMPACT_ATOMS: atom_id res chain seq x y z
N MET A 1 -1.35 11.79 -5.59
CA MET A 1 -2.46 12.49 -4.91
C MET A 1 -1.96 13.85 -4.45
N HIS A 2 -2.72 14.91 -4.69
CA HIS A 2 -2.40 16.28 -4.25
C HIS A 2 -3.33 16.62 -3.09
N ILE A 3 -2.76 17.10 -1.99
CA ILE A 3 -3.50 17.53 -0.80
C ILE A 3 -3.34 19.05 -0.74
N MET A 4 -4.47 19.74 -0.77
CA MET A 4 -4.54 21.19 -0.85
C MET A 4 -5.12 21.78 0.44
N ASP A 5 -4.72 22.99 0.78
CA ASP A 5 -5.38 23.79 1.81
C ASP A 5 -6.67 24.45 1.30
N ASN A 6 -7.31 25.25 2.16
CA ASN A 6 -8.56 25.97 1.84
C ASN A 6 -8.36 27.10 0.81
N MET A 7 -7.12 27.44 0.47
CA MET A 7 -6.75 28.43 -0.54
C MET A 7 -6.31 27.78 -1.86
N SER A 8 -6.50 26.45 -2.01
CA SER A 8 -6.05 25.66 -3.16
C SER A 8 -4.53 25.65 -3.35
N GLN A 9 -3.76 25.88 -2.29
CA GLN A 9 -2.30 25.69 -2.31
C GLN A 9 -1.97 24.24 -1.94
N GLU A 10 -1.07 23.61 -2.70
CA GLU A 10 -0.63 22.25 -2.38
C GLU A 10 0.24 22.24 -1.12
N VAL A 11 -0.21 21.52 -0.10
CA VAL A 11 0.49 21.38 1.19
C VAL A 11 1.20 20.05 1.34
N MET A 12 0.71 19.01 0.66
CA MET A 12 1.33 17.70 0.65
C MET A 12 1.04 17.02 -0.68
N LYS A 13 2.00 16.22 -1.13
CA LYS A 13 1.89 15.45 -2.36
C LYS A 13 2.33 14.02 -2.11
N VAL A 14 1.49 13.08 -2.47
CA VAL A 14 1.81 11.66 -2.47
C VAL A 14 2.10 11.26 -3.91
N CYS A 15 3.39 11.10 -4.21
CA CYS A 15 3.92 10.79 -5.52
C CYS A 15 4.10 9.28 -5.64
N LYS A 16 3.41 8.66 -6.59
CA LYS A 16 3.64 7.26 -6.91
C LYS A 16 4.73 7.17 -7.97
N GLU A 17 5.83 6.49 -7.65
CA GLU A 17 6.86 6.15 -8.61
C GLU A 17 6.64 4.71 -9.08
N PHE A 18 6.25 4.55 -10.34
CA PHE A 18 5.92 3.23 -10.90
C PHE A 18 7.17 2.39 -11.20
N LYS A 19 7.14 1.14 -10.74
CA LYS A 19 7.82 -0.08 -11.21
C LYS A 19 9.33 0.04 -11.50
N PHE A 20 10.15 -0.30 -10.51
CA PHE A 20 11.49 -0.83 -10.81
C PHE A 20 11.36 -2.28 -11.29
N CYS A 21 11.19 -2.49 -12.60
CA CYS A 21 11.53 -3.77 -13.20
C CYS A 21 13.06 -3.83 -13.30
N ALA A 22 13.71 -4.50 -12.34
CA ALA A 22 15.12 -4.85 -12.43
C ALA A 22 15.34 -5.91 -13.54
N GLY A 23 15.16 -5.51 -14.80
CA GLY A 23 15.44 -6.31 -16.00
C GLY A 23 14.31 -6.33 -17.01
N ARG A 24 14.64 -5.93 -18.25
CA ARG A 24 13.85 -5.94 -19.51
C ARG A 24 12.64 -6.88 -19.51
N CYS A 25 11.45 -6.31 -19.60
CA CYS A 25 10.25 -7.02 -20.04
C CYS A 25 10.10 -6.89 -21.57
N CYS A 26 10.10 -8.01 -22.28
CA CYS A 26 9.40 -8.14 -23.55
C CYS A 26 8.58 -9.43 -23.55
N ALA A 27 7.32 -9.24 -23.94
CA ALA A 27 6.33 -10.15 -24.51
C ALA A 27 6.09 -11.52 -23.85
N CYS A 28 4.84 -11.67 -23.42
CA CYS A 28 4.15 -12.95 -23.21
C CYS A 28 4.58 -13.77 -21.98
N CYS A 29 3.66 -13.84 -21.03
CA CYS A 29 3.12 -15.09 -20.54
C CYS A 29 4.11 -16.19 -20.09
N ALA A 30 4.06 -16.45 -18.78
CA ALA A 30 4.32 -17.75 -18.16
C ALA A 30 5.75 -18.33 -18.14
N GLY A 31 6.81 -17.54 -18.39
CA GLY A 31 8.18 -18.10 -18.27
C GLY A 31 9.34 -17.14 -17.93
N CYS A 32 9.14 -15.82 -17.92
CA CYS A 32 10.27 -14.89 -17.83
C CYS A 32 10.50 -14.22 -16.46
N CYS A 33 9.61 -14.43 -15.48
CA CYS A 33 9.82 -13.99 -14.10
C CYS A 33 10.12 -15.20 -13.22
N ASN A 34 11.33 -15.75 -13.34
CA ASN A 34 11.89 -16.68 -12.34
C ASN A 34 12.08 -15.93 -11.01
N GLY A 35 11.00 -15.68 -10.26
CA GLY A 35 11.06 -15.12 -8.90
C GLY A 35 11.43 -13.64 -8.79
N LYS A 36 11.07 -12.77 -9.74
CA LYS A 36 11.26 -11.30 -9.60
C LYS A 36 9.94 -10.60 -9.29
N THR A 37 9.90 -9.95 -8.12
CA THR A 37 8.79 -9.14 -7.61
C THR A 37 8.92 -7.71 -8.13
N CYS A 38 7.90 -7.24 -8.84
CA CYS A 38 7.73 -5.81 -9.15
C CYS A 38 7.26 -5.11 -7.87
N GLY A 39 8.07 -4.20 -7.31
CA GLY A 39 7.70 -3.44 -6.11
C GLY A 39 7.13 -2.07 -6.45
N PHE A 40 6.14 -1.63 -5.68
CA PHE A 40 5.65 -0.25 -5.71
C PHE A 40 6.38 0.62 -4.69
N ASN A 41 6.71 1.85 -5.10
CA ASN A 41 7.26 2.88 -4.22
C ASN A 41 6.38 4.13 -4.27
N VAL A 42 6.22 4.76 -3.12
CA VAL A 42 5.49 6.01 -2.95
C VAL A 42 6.36 6.97 -2.15
N ALA A 43 6.55 8.17 -2.67
CA ALA A 43 7.17 9.27 -1.94
C ALA A 43 6.07 10.17 -1.36
N VAL A 44 6.26 10.60 -0.12
CA VAL A 44 5.39 11.60 0.53
C VAL A 44 6.20 12.87 0.68
N GLU A 45 5.69 13.95 0.10
CA GLU A 45 6.32 15.26 0.07
C GLU A 45 5.45 16.27 0.84
N ALA A 46 6.06 17.06 1.72
CA ALA A 46 5.39 18.14 2.44
C ALA A 46 6.40 19.23 2.83
N PRO A 47 6.39 20.41 2.18
CA PRO A 47 5.57 20.80 1.02
C PRO A 47 5.97 20.03 -0.26
N PRO A 48 5.19 20.14 -1.35
CA PRO A 48 5.56 19.53 -2.64
C PRO A 48 6.98 19.89 -3.07
N GLY A 49 7.75 18.89 -3.51
CA GLY A 49 9.17 19.01 -3.83
C GLY A 49 10.13 18.79 -2.65
N CYS A 50 9.62 18.65 -1.42
CA CYS A 50 10.41 18.30 -0.23
C CYS A 50 9.96 16.94 0.31
N PRO A 51 10.66 15.83 -0.01
CA PRO A 51 10.29 14.51 0.47
C PRO A 51 10.54 14.40 1.98
N ILE A 52 9.50 14.00 2.71
CA ILE A 52 9.58 13.73 4.16
C ILE A 52 9.75 12.25 4.46
N GLY A 53 9.54 11.39 3.47
CA GLY A 53 9.76 9.95 3.58
C GLY A 53 9.09 9.15 2.48
N TYR A 54 9.22 7.83 2.58
CA TYR A 54 8.85 6.91 1.52
C TYR A 54 8.14 5.67 2.05
N VAL A 55 7.29 5.09 1.22
CA VAL A 55 6.67 3.79 1.44
C VAL A 55 7.12 2.88 0.30
N ILE A 56 7.75 1.76 0.64
CA ILE A 56 8.25 0.82 -0.35
C ILE A 56 7.71 -0.58 -0.11
N GLN A 57 7.24 -1.23 -1.16
CA GLN A 57 6.85 -2.63 -1.12
C GLN A 57 8.11 -3.49 -1.22
N ARG A 58 8.30 -4.37 -0.24
CA ARG A 58 9.38 -5.33 -0.20
C ARG A 58 8.89 -6.69 -0.71
N PRO A 59 9.74 -7.47 -1.38
CA PRO A 59 9.43 -8.85 -1.71
C PRO A 59 9.22 -9.68 -0.44
N SER A 60 8.15 -10.45 -0.41
CA SER A 60 7.81 -11.36 0.69
C SER A 60 7.24 -12.65 0.11
N LEU A 61 7.53 -13.78 0.75
CA LEU A 61 7.02 -15.09 0.33
C LEU A 61 5.51 -15.22 0.55
N CYS A 62 4.93 -14.44 1.47
CA CYS A 62 3.53 -14.47 1.83
C CYS A 62 3.05 -13.14 2.44
N GLY A 63 2.02 -12.54 1.82
CA GLY A 63 1.43 -11.25 2.21
C GLY A 63 2.25 -10.05 1.78
N ASP A 64 1.64 -8.88 1.62
CA ASP A 64 2.36 -7.66 1.29
C ASP A 64 3.17 -7.15 2.49
N HIS A 65 4.47 -6.92 2.27
CA HIS A 65 5.37 -6.32 3.24
C HIS A 65 5.73 -4.91 2.78
N LEU A 66 5.36 -3.88 3.54
CA LEU A 66 5.75 -2.51 3.25
C LEU A 66 6.78 -2.03 4.29
N SER A 67 7.69 -1.16 3.85
CA SER A 67 8.62 -0.46 4.75
C SER A 67 8.37 1.03 4.66
N ILE A 68 8.27 1.65 5.83
CA ILE A 68 8.15 3.09 6.03
C ILE A 68 9.56 3.63 6.25
N LEU A 69 9.98 4.53 5.38
CA LEU A 69 11.30 5.14 5.40
C LEU A 69 11.20 6.64 5.70
N ASP A 70 12.22 7.18 6.36
CA ASP A 70 12.40 8.63 6.53
C ASP A 70 12.97 9.29 5.24
N GLU A 71 13.27 10.59 5.31
CA GLU A 71 13.93 11.33 4.23
C GLU A 71 15.32 10.79 3.84
N ASN A 72 16.01 10.08 4.75
CA ASN A 72 17.34 9.52 4.54
C ASN A 72 17.31 8.07 4.03
N HIS A 73 16.12 7.53 3.76
CA HIS A 73 15.88 6.12 3.42
C HIS A 73 16.20 5.12 4.55
N GLU A 74 16.23 5.57 5.80
CA GLU A 74 16.30 4.72 6.97
C GLU A 74 14.92 4.17 7.33
N THR A 75 14.87 2.91 7.78
CA THR A 75 13.59 2.25 8.07
C THR A 75 13.08 2.64 9.45
N LEU A 76 11.95 3.35 9.48
CA LEU A 76 11.26 3.75 10.70
C LEU A 76 10.33 2.65 11.20
N LEU A 77 9.47 2.14 10.32
CA LEU A 77 8.43 1.17 10.64
C LEU A 77 8.29 0.14 9.51
N LYS A 78 7.69 -1.00 9.83
CA LYS A 78 7.32 -2.03 8.86
C LYS A 78 5.83 -2.29 8.94
N ILE A 79 5.20 -2.53 7.80
CA ILE A 79 3.79 -2.92 7.74
C ILE A 79 3.72 -4.33 7.22
N ARG A 80 3.10 -5.21 8.02
CA ARG A 80 2.92 -6.61 7.69
C ARG A 80 1.45 -6.86 7.38
N GLY A 81 1.15 -7.21 6.13
CA GLY A 81 -0.19 -7.64 5.76
C GLY A 81 -0.55 -9.03 6.30
N PRO A 82 -1.80 -9.45 6.13
CA PRO A 82 -2.19 -10.82 6.47
C PRO A 82 -1.27 -11.78 5.72
N GLY A 83 -0.69 -12.76 6.41
CA GLY A 83 0.10 -13.82 5.76
C GLY A 83 -0.74 -14.57 4.72
N CYS A 84 -0.14 -15.49 3.94
CA CYS A 84 -0.85 -16.35 2.98
C CYS A 84 -1.92 -17.20 3.68
N SER A 85 -3.05 -16.58 3.98
CA SER A 85 -4.23 -17.22 4.51
C SER A 85 -5.08 -17.41 3.27
N CYS A 86 -4.85 -18.51 2.58
CA CYS A 86 -5.77 -19.03 1.58
C CYS A 86 -7.08 -19.40 2.31
N GLY A 87 -7.92 -18.40 2.58
CA GLY A 87 -9.17 -18.62 3.32
C GLY A 87 -9.87 -17.32 3.73
N SER A 88 -11.09 -17.16 3.20
CA SER A 88 -12.16 -16.22 3.54
C SER A 88 -12.01 -14.74 3.14
N THR A 89 -12.76 -14.37 2.10
CA THR A 89 -12.92 -13.02 1.51
C THR A 89 -14.07 -12.23 2.15
N TYR A 90 -14.36 -12.45 3.44
CA TYR A 90 -15.59 -11.98 4.09
C TYR A 90 -15.34 -11.27 5.43
N SER A 91 -14.14 -10.73 5.63
CA SER A 91 -13.75 -10.07 6.88
C SER A 91 -12.84 -8.88 6.60
N ASP A 92 -12.78 -7.98 7.57
CA ASP A 92 -11.81 -6.89 7.61
C ASP A 92 -10.40 -7.43 7.44
N ILE A 93 -9.58 -6.69 6.68
CA ILE A 93 -8.19 -7.03 6.43
C ILE A 93 -7.31 -6.15 7.30
N GLU A 94 -6.48 -6.79 8.09
CA GLU A 94 -5.64 -6.13 9.09
C GLU A 94 -4.18 -6.16 8.66
N PHE A 95 -3.51 -5.02 8.81
CA PHE A 95 -2.09 -4.85 8.58
C PHE A 95 -1.45 -4.31 9.85
N ASN A 96 -0.50 -5.06 10.42
CA ASN A 96 0.17 -4.68 11.65
C ASN A 96 1.30 -3.70 11.32
N VAL A 97 1.36 -2.58 12.03
CA VAL A 97 2.44 -1.60 11.96
C VAL A 97 3.42 -1.91 13.08
N LEU A 98 4.63 -2.32 12.71
CA LEU A 98 5.67 -2.81 13.60
C LEU A 98 6.84 -1.83 13.65
N SER A 99 7.62 -1.92 14.73
CA SER A 99 8.94 -1.29 14.84
C SER A 99 9.89 -1.76 13.71
N SER A 100 10.97 -1.03 13.48
CA SER A 100 11.94 -1.34 12.41
C SER A 100 12.60 -2.73 12.55
N ASP A 101 12.75 -3.20 13.79
CA ASP A 101 13.25 -4.52 14.17
C ASP A 101 12.16 -5.60 14.30
N GLU A 102 10.88 -5.25 14.07
CA GLU A 102 9.70 -6.13 14.14
C GLU A 102 9.43 -6.73 15.53
N THR A 103 9.98 -6.15 16.60
CA THR A 103 9.80 -6.66 17.98
C THR A 103 8.56 -6.11 18.66
N GLU A 104 8.10 -4.92 18.29
CA GLU A 104 6.97 -4.23 18.91
C GLU A 104 5.90 -3.87 17.87
N GLU A 105 4.63 -4.06 18.24
CA GLU A 105 3.50 -3.55 17.47
C GLU A 105 3.21 -2.09 17.88
N ILE A 106 3.48 -1.18 16.96
CA ILE A 106 3.27 0.26 17.13
C ILE A 106 1.83 0.64 16.80
N GLY A 107 1.16 -0.13 15.95
CA GLY A 107 -0.19 0.19 15.55
C GLY A 107 -0.74 -0.72 14.47
N LYS A 108 -1.79 -0.25 13.80
CA LYS A 108 -2.57 -1.08 12.89
C LYS A 108 -3.23 -0.27 11.80
N ILE A 109 -3.26 -0.82 10.60
CA ILE A 109 -4.11 -0.36 9.50
C ILE A 109 -5.16 -1.43 9.25
N THR A 110 -6.43 -1.04 9.12
CA THR A 110 -7.53 -1.97 8.84
C THR A 110 -8.29 -1.49 7.61
N LYS A 111 -8.40 -2.36 6.61
CA LYS A 111 -9.33 -2.22 5.49
C LYS A 111 -10.64 -2.89 5.89
N GLN A 112 -11.69 -2.12 6.09
CA GLN A 112 -12.99 -2.63 6.51
C GLN A 112 -13.72 -3.29 5.34
N TRP A 113 -14.34 -4.44 5.59
CA TRP A 113 -15.12 -5.17 4.61
C TRP A 113 -16.55 -4.61 4.54
N ALA A 114 -16.99 -4.17 3.35
CA ALA A 114 -18.26 -3.46 3.17
C ALA A 114 -19.53 -4.34 3.21
N GLY A 115 -19.44 -5.64 3.53
CA GLY A 115 -20.61 -6.54 3.56
C GLY A 115 -21.02 -7.07 2.18
N TYR A 116 -21.93 -8.07 2.16
CA TYR A 116 -22.43 -8.73 0.94
C TYR A 116 -23.42 -7.87 0.10
N VAL A 117 -23.82 -6.68 0.55
CA VAL A 117 -24.95 -5.92 -0.04
C VAL A 117 -24.58 -4.47 -0.44
N GLN A 118 -23.30 -4.10 -0.50
CA GLN A 118 -22.94 -2.72 -0.89
C GLN A 118 -21.81 -2.56 -1.91
N GLU A 119 -21.51 -3.58 -2.73
CA GLU A 119 -20.67 -3.36 -3.92
C GLU A 119 -21.38 -2.55 -5.03
N VAL A 120 -22.68 -2.27 -4.91
CA VAL A 120 -23.46 -1.62 -5.98
C VAL A 120 -23.57 -0.09 -5.82
N PHE A 121 -23.32 0.48 -4.63
CA PHE A 121 -23.60 1.91 -4.42
C PHE A 121 -22.49 2.81 -3.86
N THR A 122 -21.38 2.28 -3.31
CA THR A 122 -20.22 3.14 -2.97
C THR A 122 -18.91 2.36 -3.06
N LYS A 123 -18.12 2.59 -4.12
CA LYS A 123 -16.72 2.10 -4.28
C LYS A 123 -15.73 2.83 -3.34
N ALA A 124 -16.12 3.07 -2.10
CA ALA A 124 -15.27 3.70 -1.11
C ALA A 124 -14.78 2.60 -0.17
N ASP A 125 -13.50 2.22 -0.29
CA ASP A 125 -12.85 1.38 0.70
C ASP A 125 -12.63 2.20 1.98
N ASN A 126 -13.14 1.70 3.11
CA ASN A 126 -12.97 2.34 4.40
C ASN A 126 -11.69 1.83 5.06
N PHE A 127 -10.73 2.72 5.26
CA PHE A 127 -9.51 2.43 6.00
C PHE A 127 -9.49 3.13 7.35
N SER A 128 -9.03 2.42 8.38
CA SER A 128 -8.69 3.01 9.68
C SER A 128 -7.22 2.81 9.99
N ILE A 129 -6.56 3.84 10.54
CA ILE A 129 -5.17 3.79 11.00
C ILE A 129 -5.15 4.05 12.51
N GLN A 130 -4.43 3.23 13.25
CA GLN A 130 -4.18 3.36 14.68
C GLN A 130 -2.67 3.42 14.92
N PHE A 131 -2.23 4.40 15.69
CA PHE A 131 -0.84 4.60 16.13
C PHE A 131 -0.85 5.42 17.43
N PRO A 132 0.23 5.40 18.24
CA PRO A 132 0.26 6.14 19.49
C PRO A 132 0.36 7.65 19.26
N MET A 133 -0.07 8.43 20.25
CA MET A 133 -0.19 9.89 20.14
C MET A 133 1.16 10.58 19.89
N ASP A 134 2.22 10.05 20.49
CA ASP A 134 3.60 10.53 20.46
C ASP A 134 4.37 10.15 19.18
N LEU A 135 3.78 9.36 18.28
CA LEU A 135 4.40 9.07 16.98
C LEU A 135 4.65 10.38 16.21
N GLU A 136 5.82 10.48 15.56
CA GLU A 136 6.23 11.68 14.84
C GLU A 136 5.22 12.07 13.74
N VAL A 137 4.97 13.37 13.59
CA VAL A 137 4.02 13.91 12.62
C VAL A 137 4.38 13.52 11.17
N LYS A 138 5.67 13.51 10.82
CA LYS A 138 6.13 13.04 9.51
C LYS A 138 5.77 11.57 9.29
N THR A 139 6.05 10.70 10.26
CA THR A 139 5.72 9.27 10.18
C THR A 139 4.22 9.03 10.03
N LYS A 140 3.39 9.79 10.74
CA LYS A 140 1.92 9.75 10.57
C LYS A 140 1.50 10.09 9.13
N ALA A 141 2.09 11.12 8.54
CA ALA A 141 1.84 11.49 7.15
C ALA A 141 2.28 10.38 6.17
N ILE A 142 3.44 9.76 6.41
CA ILE A 142 3.93 8.66 5.58
C ILE A 142 3.02 7.43 5.69
N LEU A 143 2.47 7.12 6.87
CA LEU A 143 1.47 6.05 7.07
C LEU A 143 0.18 6.29 6.28
N ILE A 144 -0.27 7.55 6.14
CA ILE A 144 -1.39 7.89 5.25
C ILE A 144 -1.03 7.58 3.79
N GLY A 145 0.20 7.92 3.38
CA GLY A 145 0.73 7.50 2.07
C GLY A 145 0.73 5.99 1.88
N ALA A 146 1.01 5.23 2.94
CA ALA A 146 0.99 3.76 2.91
C ALA A 146 -0.43 3.20 2.71
N VAL A 147 -1.44 3.80 3.34
CA VAL A 147 -2.84 3.42 3.10
C VAL A 147 -3.23 3.58 1.63
N LEU A 148 -2.84 4.70 1.00
CA LEU A 148 -3.10 4.92 -0.42
C LEU A 148 -2.38 3.88 -1.30
N LEU A 149 -1.18 3.45 -0.89
CA LEU A 149 -0.48 2.38 -1.59
C LEU A 149 -1.17 1.02 -1.45
N ILE A 150 -1.62 0.68 -0.23
CA ILE A 150 -2.38 -0.56 0.04
C ILE A 150 -3.65 -0.57 -0.81
N ASP A 151 -4.43 0.51 -0.77
CA ASP A 151 -5.64 0.67 -1.57
C ASP A 151 -5.37 0.42 -3.06
N PHE A 152 -4.34 1.08 -3.59
CA PHE A 152 -3.90 0.90 -4.97
C PHE A 152 -3.58 -0.57 -5.31
N MET A 153 -2.84 -1.26 -4.45
CA MET A 153 -2.43 -2.65 -4.67
C MET A 153 -3.63 -3.61 -4.69
N PHE A 154 -4.61 -3.42 -3.80
CA PHE A 154 -5.84 -4.20 -3.78
C PHE A 154 -6.72 -3.94 -5.02
N PHE A 155 -6.81 -2.70 -5.48
CA PHE A 155 -7.55 -2.37 -6.71
C PHE A 155 -6.98 -3.05 -7.96
N GLU A 156 -5.64 -3.14 -8.11
CA GLU A 156 -5.02 -3.85 -9.22
C GLU A 156 -5.30 -5.36 -9.19
N GLU A 157 -5.33 -5.98 -8.01
CA GLU A 157 -5.63 -7.40 -7.84
C GLU A 157 -7.08 -7.72 -8.30
N GLN A 158 -8.05 -6.90 -7.89
CA GLN A 158 -9.46 -7.07 -8.29
C GLN A 158 -9.66 -6.93 -9.81
N GLN A 159 -8.98 -5.98 -10.46
CA GLN A 159 -9.07 -5.80 -11.91
C GLN A 159 -8.50 -7.01 -12.68
N THR A 160 -7.41 -7.58 -12.17
CA THR A 160 -6.78 -8.77 -12.75
C THR A 160 -7.74 -9.98 -12.69
N ILE A 161 -8.42 -10.19 -11.55
CA ILE A 161 -9.41 -11.26 -11.39
C ILE A 161 -10.61 -11.06 -12.33
N HIS A 162 -11.08 -9.82 -12.49
CA HIS A 162 -12.22 -9.51 -13.37
C HIS A 162 -11.91 -9.78 -14.85
N GLN A 163 -10.69 -9.50 -15.31
CA GLN A 163 -10.24 -9.82 -16.67
C GLN A 163 -10.06 -11.32 -16.92
N GLN A 164 -9.68 -12.10 -15.91
CA GLN A 164 -9.55 -13.55 -16.06
C GLN A 164 -10.93 -14.24 -16.18
N ARG A 165 -11.95 -13.75 -15.47
CA ARG A 165 -13.33 -14.27 -15.54
C ARG A 165 -14.03 -13.98 -16.86
N THR A 166 -13.72 -12.88 -17.53
CA THR A 166 -14.26 -12.57 -18.87
C THR A 166 -13.61 -13.39 -19.98
N ASN A 167 -12.34 -13.79 -19.83
CA ASN A 167 -11.65 -14.63 -20.80
C ASN A 167 -11.97 -16.14 -20.68
N GLN A 168 -12.51 -16.61 -19.56
CA GLN A 168 -13.00 -18.01 -19.42
C GLN A 168 -14.42 -18.24 -19.93
N ARG A 169 -15.12 -17.21 -20.42
CA ARG A 169 -16.47 -17.30 -21.01
C ARG A 169 -16.48 -17.14 -22.53
N ARG A 170 -15.33 -17.24 -23.19
CA ARG A 170 -15.21 -17.32 -24.66
C ARG A 170 -14.66 -18.66 -25.09
#